data_AF-A0A6C0ATB5-F1
#
_entry.id   AF-A0A6C0ATB5-F1
#
_cell.length_a   1.000
_cell.length_b   1.000
_cell.length_c   1.000
_cell.angle_alpha   90.00
_cell.angle_beta   90.00
_cell.angle_gamma   90.00
#
_symmetry.space_group_name_H-M   'P 1'
#
loop_
_entity.id
_entity.type
_entity.pdbx_description
1 polymer ?
#
loop_
_entity_poly.entity_id
_entity_poly.type
_entity_poly.pdbx_seq_one_letter_code
_entity_poly.pdbx_strand_id
1 'polypeptide(L)'
;MNRTQIYVSLFFIIAFLAGVYLILNGGLTEGFNSSSMEQTTGPTSSCPNLLIRKGNGLLLYNTKAPIVDGVNPLPFFNLDEYINYLEIQRNQGNTCPVLYLQQENNAQGHDVLRVRPSPFDLQGGLQPMNQIDQNKPVVTVVDASRENSPYNANNYAGFDPLNQYIGVYTNLDQIHNSTKQNKISDNPMDPNWAGVIYTQQMIDSGKYADNNITRPVYGGPPNTSFYPGLPAPMKGPVDQL
;
A
#
# COMPACT_ATOMS: atom_id res chain seq x y z
N MET A 1 -65.28 0.45 0.30
CA MET A 1 -63.90 1.02 0.38
C MET A 1 -64.04 2.52 0.39
N ASN A 2 -63.59 3.19 1.45
CA ASN A 2 -63.86 4.62 1.63
C ASN A 2 -63.15 5.41 0.54
N ARG A 3 -63.76 6.49 0.03
CA ARG A 3 -63.17 7.32 -1.04
C ARG A 3 -61.74 7.73 -0.69
N THR A 4 -61.48 8.01 0.58
CA THR A 4 -60.14 8.29 1.13
C THR A 4 -59.15 7.14 0.98
N GLN A 5 -59.56 5.89 1.22
CA GLN A 5 -58.72 4.70 1.03
C GLN A 5 -58.37 4.47 -0.45
N ILE A 6 -59.30 4.77 -1.37
CA ILE A 6 -59.05 4.67 -2.81
C ILE A 6 -57.99 5.69 -3.24
N TYR A 7 -58.07 6.94 -2.76
CA TYR A 7 -57.07 7.97 -3.07
C TYR A 7 -55.69 7.64 -2.51
N VAL A 8 -55.62 7.07 -1.30
CA VAL A 8 -54.34 6.65 -0.70
C VAL A 8 -53.70 5.49 -1.48
N SER A 9 -54.48 4.47 -1.85
CA SER A 9 -53.97 3.38 -2.69
C SER A 9 -53.50 3.86 -4.07
N LEU A 10 -54.22 4.81 -4.67
CA LEU A 10 -53.88 5.37 -5.98
C LEU A 10 -52.58 6.21 -5.92
N PHE A 11 -52.35 6.94 -4.83
CA PHE A 11 -51.09 7.64 -4.60
C PHE A 11 -49.88 6.69 -4.51
N PHE A 12 -50.00 5.59 -3.78
CA PHE A 12 -48.91 4.60 -3.68
C PHE A 12 -48.60 3.93 -5.02
N ILE A 13 -49.62 3.66 -5.84
CA ILE A 13 -49.42 3.10 -7.19
C ILE A 13 -48.68 4.10 -8.10
N ILE A 14 -49.04 5.37 -8.05
CA ILE A 14 -48.36 6.41 -8.84
C ILE A 14 -46.92 6.60 -8.39
N ALA A 15 -46.65 6.62 -7.07
CA ALA A 15 -45.30 6.74 -6.54
C ALA A 15 -44.41 5.54 -6.94
N PHE A 16 -44.98 4.33 -6.93
CA PHE A 16 -44.30 3.12 -7.37
C PHE A 16 -43.95 3.17 -8.87
N LEU A 17 -44.89 3.59 -9.72
CA LEU A 17 -44.67 3.72 -11.17
C LEU A 17 -43.63 4.81 -11.49
N ALA A 18 -43.64 5.93 -10.75
CA ALA A 18 -42.63 6.98 -10.89
C ALA A 18 -41.23 6.51 -10.49
N GLY A 19 -41.12 5.69 -9.44
CA GLY A 19 -39.86 5.06 -9.03
C GLY A 19 -39.30 4.11 -10.10
N VAL A 20 -40.14 3.25 -10.68
CA VAL A 20 -39.74 2.34 -11.77
C VAL A 20 -39.31 3.13 -13.01
N TYR A 21 -40.02 4.21 -13.36
CA TYR A 21 -39.64 5.08 -14.48
C TYR A 21 -38.25 5.71 -14.30
N LEU A 22 -37.92 6.15 -13.08
CA LEU A 22 -36.58 6.68 -12.77
C LEU A 22 -35.48 5.62 -12.84
N ILE A 23 -35.76 4.37 -12.48
CA ILE A 23 -34.77 3.27 -12.60
C ILE A 23 -34.52 2.90 -14.06
N LEU A 24 -35.57 2.91 -14.90
CA LEU A 24 -35.45 2.52 -16.31
C LEU A 24 -34.82 3.60 -17.19
N ASN A 25 -35.08 4.89 -16.89
CA ASN A 25 -34.59 6.02 -17.70
C ASN A 25 -33.47 6.82 -17.04
N GLY A 26 -33.26 6.66 -15.73
CA GLY A 26 -32.06 7.12 -15.06
C GLY A 26 -30.93 6.21 -15.48
N GLY A 27 -30.10 6.66 -16.42
CA GLY A 27 -28.86 5.96 -16.76
C GLY A 27 -28.02 5.84 -15.50
N LEU A 28 -28.14 4.71 -14.81
CA LEU A 28 -27.14 4.27 -13.85
C LEU A 28 -25.89 4.01 -14.69
N THR A 29 -25.04 5.01 -14.81
CA THR A 29 -23.63 4.75 -15.11
C THR A 29 -23.10 3.99 -13.92
N GLU A 30 -23.17 2.67 -14.00
CA GLU A 30 -22.43 1.79 -13.11
C GLU A 30 -20.96 2.22 -13.20
N GLY A 31 -20.39 2.64 -12.08
CA GLY A 31 -19.01 3.09 -11.95
C GLY A 31 -17.99 1.96 -12.08
N PHE A 32 -18.25 1.01 -12.98
CA PHE A 32 -17.35 -0.08 -13.33
C PHE A 32 -17.07 -0.07 -14.85
N ASN A 33 -16.95 1.12 -15.43
CA ASN A 33 -16.15 1.24 -16.64
C ASN A 33 -14.69 1.02 -16.22
N SER A 34 -14.14 -0.14 -16.58
CA SER A 34 -12.71 -0.41 -16.65
C SER A 34 -12.06 0.46 -17.74
N SER A 35 -12.16 1.77 -17.58
CA SER A 35 -11.60 2.79 -18.47
C SER A 35 -10.73 3.76 -17.67
N SER A 36 -9.95 3.21 -16.73
CA SER A 36 -8.78 3.88 -16.17
C SER A 36 -7.52 3.09 -16.52
N MET A 37 -7.38 2.75 -17.80
CA MET A 37 -6.08 2.52 -18.42
C MET A 37 -6.12 2.86 -19.91
N GLU A 38 -6.78 3.97 -20.27
CA GLU A 38 -6.45 4.67 -21.51
C GLU A 38 -5.49 5.80 -21.15
N GLN A 39 -4.21 5.42 -21.04
CA GLN A 39 -3.13 6.38 -21.08
C GLN A 39 -3.03 6.91 -22.51
N THR A 40 -3.68 8.06 -22.71
CA THR A 40 -3.32 9.15 -23.62
C THR A 40 -2.53 8.81 -24.89
N THR A 41 -3.18 9.13 -26.02
CA THR A 41 -2.62 9.68 -27.27
C THR A 41 -1.81 8.76 -28.18
N GLY A 42 -2.48 8.22 -29.21
CA GLY A 42 -1.85 7.71 -30.42
C GLY A 42 -2.83 6.88 -31.27
N PRO A 43 -2.97 7.12 -32.58
CA PRO A 43 -4.02 6.52 -33.38
C PRO A 43 -3.73 5.05 -33.69
N THR A 44 -4.77 4.22 -33.61
CA THR A 44 -5.03 3.03 -34.45
C THR A 44 -4.06 1.83 -34.38
N SER A 45 -4.63 0.63 -34.58
CA SER A 45 -3.97 -0.68 -34.79
C SER A 45 -3.55 -1.48 -33.54
N SER A 46 -4.30 -2.55 -33.28
CA SER A 46 -3.81 -3.87 -32.86
C SER A 46 -2.61 -3.97 -31.88
N CYS A 47 -2.53 -3.19 -30.79
CA CYS A 47 -1.52 -3.40 -29.73
C CYS A 47 -1.67 -4.80 -29.09
N PRO A 48 -0.60 -5.61 -29.02
CA PRO A 48 -0.60 -6.84 -28.23
C PRO A 48 -0.70 -6.56 -26.73
N ASN A 49 -1.37 -7.44 -25.98
CA ASN A 49 -1.70 -7.20 -24.58
C ASN A 49 -1.39 -8.38 -23.64
N LEU A 50 -1.02 -9.55 -24.17
CA LEU A 50 -0.82 -10.75 -23.36
C LEU A 50 0.41 -11.54 -23.85
N LEU A 51 1.40 -11.74 -22.98
CA LEU A 51 2.58 -12.54 -23.23
C LEU A 51 2.53 -13.80 -22.38
N ILE A 52 2.54 -14.97 -23.01
CA ILE A 52 2.49 -16.26 -22.30
C ILE A 52 3.80 -17.01 -22.54
N ARG A 53 4.48 -17.43 -21.47
CA ARG A 53 5.58 -18.38 -21.54
C ARG A 53 5.04 -19.81 -21.48
N LYS A 54 5.18 -20.54 -22.58
CA LYS A 54 4.85 -21.97 -22.69
C LYS A 54 6.12 -22.77 -22.97
N GLY A 55 6.55 -23.58 -22.01
CA GLY A 55 7.83 -24.29 -22.09
C GLY A 55 9.02 -23.34 -22.24
N ASN A 56 9.77 -23.49 -23.32
CA ASN A 56 10.94 -22.65 -23.62
C ASN A 56 10.61 -21.42 -24.49
N GLY A 57 9.37 -21.30 -24.99
CA GLY A 57 8.95 -20.23 -25.89
C GLY A 57 8.06 -19.18 -25.23
N LEU A 58 8.02 -18.01 -25.84
CA LEU A 58 7.20 -16.87 -25.48
C LEU A 58 6.18 -16.63 -26.61
N LEU A 59 4.91 -16.44 -26.28
CA LEU A 59 3.83 -16.23 -27.23
C LEU A 59 3.15 -14.89 -26.92
N LEU A 60 3.23 -13.95 -27.85
CA LEU A 60 2.61 -12.64 -27.71
C LEU A 60 1.27 -12.60 -28.44
N TYR A 61 0.22 -12.45 -27.67
CA TYR A 61 -1.16 -12.39 -28.12
C TYR A 61 -1.66 -10.95 -28.16
N ASN A 62 -2.52 -10.71 -29.14
CA ASN A 62 -3.49 -9.64 -29.09
C ASN A 62 -4.89 -10.22 -28.92
N THR A 63 -5.51 -10.07 -27.75
CA THR A 63 -6.86 -10.60 -27.48
C THR A 63 -7.96 -9.88 -28.26
N LYS A 64 -7.68 -8.71 -28.85
CA LYS A 64 -8.61 -7.97 -29.69
C LYS A 64 -8.57 -8.43 -31.15
N ALA A 65 -7.59 -9.26 -31.53
CA ALA A 65 -7.45 -9.81 -32.88
C ALA A 65 -7.76 -11.31 -32.90
N PRO A 66 -8.27 -11.86 -34.02
CA PRO A 66 -8.46 -13.30 -34.16
C PRO A 66 -7.12 -14.04 -34.13
N ILE A 67 -7.16 -15.30 -33.70
CA ILE A 67 -5.99 -16.19 -33.73
C ILE A 67 -5.83 -16.69 -35.16
N VAL A 68 -4.70 -16.35 -35.78
CA VAL A 68 -4.35 -16.72 -37.16
C VAL A 68 -2.87 -17.10 -37.18
N ASP A 69 -2.56 -18.26 -37.72
CA ASP A 69 -1.19 -18.77 -37.77
C ASP A 69 -0.24 -17.79 -38.45
N GLY A 70 0.88 -17.50 -37.79
CA GLY A 70 1.90 -16.57 -38.27
C GLY A 70 1.57 -15.07 -38.09
N VAL A 71 0.38 -14.72 -37.60
CA VAL A 71 -0.02 -13.32 -37.35
C VAL A 71 -0.31 -13.07 -35.88
N ASN A 72 -1.08 -13.96 -35.23
CA ASN A 72 -1.44 -13.85 -33.81
C ASN A 72 -1.73 -15.26 -33.26
N PRO A 73 -0.99 -15.78 -32.27
CA PRO A 73 0.10 -15.12 -31.54
C PRO A 73 1.41 -15.04 -32.32
N LEU A 74 2.24 -14.06 -31.97
CA LEU A 74 3.63 -13.98 -32.42
C LEU A 74 4.50 -14.87 -31.51
N PRO A 75 5.16 -15.91 -32.06
CA PRO A 75 6.07 -16.74 -31.28
C PRO A 75 7.45 -16.13 -31.21
N PHE A 76 8.10 -16.27 -30.05
CA PHE A 76 9.49 -15.93 -29.80
C PHE A 76 10.18 -17.13 -29.14
N PHE A 77 11.33 -17.54 -29.67
CA PHE A 77 12.03 -18.74 -29.19
C PHE A 77 13.02 -18.43 -28.05
N ASN A 78 13.37 -17.16 -27.90
CA ASN A 78 14.27 -16.67 -26.88
C ASN A 78 13.81 -15.29 -26.38
N LEU A 79 14.36 -14.87 -25.24
CA LEU A 79 14.00 -13.60 -24.61
C LEU A 79 14.54 -12.40 -25.39
N ASP A 80 15.70 -12.56 -26.03
CA ASP A 80 16.38 -11.49 -26.77
C ASP A 80 15.59 -11.06 -28.02
N GLU A 81 14.92 -12.00 -28.68
CA GLU A 81 14.04 -11.78 -29.84
C GLU A 81 12.84 -10.92 -29.43
N TYR A 82 12.27 -11.21 -28.25
CA TYR A 82 11.20 -10.41 -27.68
C TYR A 82 11.66 -9.01 -27.27
N ILE A 83 12.88 -8.88 -26.71
CA ILE A 83 13.47 -7.56 -26.40
C ILE A 83 13.64 -6.74 -27.68
N ASN A 84 14.24 -7.32 -28.71
CA ASN A 84 14.47 -6.66 -29.99
C ASN A 84 13.13 -6.21 -30.62
N TYR A 85 12.11 -7.07 -30.58
CA TYR A 85 10.76 -6.69 -31.01
C TYR A 85 10.23 -5.47 -30.24
N LEU A 86 10.35 -5.44 -28.91
CA LEU A 86 9.91 -4.31 -28.10
C LEU A 86 10.72 -3.03 -28.37
N GLU A 87 12.02 -3.13 -28.61
CA GLU A 87 12.87 -1.99 -28.96
C GLU A 87 12.46 -1.38 -30.31
N ILE A 88 12.20 -2.21 -31.31
CA ILE A 88 11.68 -1.77 -32.62
C ILE A 88 10.32 -1.08 -32.45
N GLN A 89 9.40 -1.64 -31.65
CA GLN A 89 8.09 -1.02 -31.38
C GLN A 89 8.23 0.32 -30.65
N ARG A 90 9.11 0.41 -29.64
CA ARG A 90 9.37 1.65 -28.90
C ARG A 90 10.00 2.73 -29.78
N ASN A 91 10.90 2.37 -30.68
CA ASN A 91 11.48 3.28 -31.66
C ASN A 91 10.43 3.83 -32.65
N GLN A 92 9.35 3.07 -32.87
CA GLN A 92 8.19 3.50 -33.65
C GLN A 92 7.17 4.30 -32.81
N GLY A 93 7.43 4.51 -31.51
CA GLY A 93 6.53 5.21 -30.60
C GLY A 93 5.43 4.33 -29.98
N ASN A 94 5.39 3.03 -30.29
CA ASN A 94 4.36 2.12 -29.78
C ASN A 94 4.81 1.52 -28.44
N THR A 95 4.28 2.07 -27.34
CA THR A 95 4.54 1.54 -25.98
C THR A 95 3.30 0.85 -25.43
N CYS A 96 3.08 -0.42 -25.85
CA CYS A 96 1.92 -1.19 -25.41
C CYS A 96 2.18 -1.84 -24.03
N PRO A 97 1.23 -1.78 -23.08
CA PRO A 97 1.30 -2.54 -21.83
C PRO A 97 1.00 -4.02 -22.11
N VAL A 98 1.88 -4.92 -21.69
CA VAL A 98 1.75 -6.36 -21.91
C VAL A 98 1.69 -7.10 -20.57
N LEU A 99 0.64 -7.89 -20.35
CA LEU A 99 0.52 -8.76 -19.19
C LEU A 99 1.32 -10.04 -19.41
N TYR A 100 2.23 -10.36 -18.49
CA TYR A 100 3.05 -11.58 -18.56
C TYR A 100 2.49 -12.72 -17.70
N LEU A 101 2.24 -13.87 -18.34
CA LEU A 101 1.81 -15.11 -17.71
C LEU A 101 2.84 -16.21 -17.95
N GLN A 102 3.11 -17.00 -16.91
CA GLN A 102 3.99 -18.16 -16.98
C GLN A 102 3.20 -19.43 -16.70
N GLN A 103 3.39 -20.45 -17.55
CA GLN A 103 2.87 -21.79 -17.30
C GLN A 103 3.75 -22.51 -16.27
N GLU A 104 3.14 -23.02 -15.21
CA GLU A 104 3.78 -23.76 -14.12
C GLU A 104 2.93 -24.96 -13.71
N ASN A 105 3.54 -25.99 -13.13
CA ASN A 105 2.80 -27.12 -12.56
C ASN A 105 2.49 -26.86 -11.08
N ASN A 106 1.24 -27.08 -10.69
CA ASN A 106 0.87 -27.04 -9.28
C ASN A 106 1.35 -28.31 -8.54
N ALA A 107 1.27 -28.32 -7.21
CA ALA A 107 1.66 -29.47 -6.39
C ALA A 107 0.82 -30.75 -6.67
N GLN A 108 -0.30 -30.63 -7.38
CA GLN A 108 -1.16 -31.74 -7.79
C GLN A 108 -0.84 -32.24 -9.22
N GLY A 109 0.14 -31.64 -9.90
CA GLY A 109 0.53 -32.01 -11.26
C GLY A 109 -0.37 -31.47 -12.37
N HIS A 110 -1.17 -30.44 -12.09
CA HIS A 110 -1.93 -29.71 -13.11
C HIS A 110 -1.18 -28.46 -13.59
N ASP A 111 -1.16 -28.25 -14.90
CA ASP A 111 -0.65 -27.03 -15.51
C ASP A 111 -1.55 -25.84 -15.20
N VAL A 112 -0.98 -24.81 -14.57
CA VAL A 112 -1.64 -23.55 -14.22
C VAL A 112 -0.87 -22.36 -14.78
N LEU A 113 -1.58 -21.30 -15.14
CA LEU A 113 -0.97 -20.03 -15.56
C LEU A 113 -0.89 -19.08 -14.36
N ARG A 114 0.31 -18.56 -14.09
CA ARG A 114 0.56 -17.59 -13.01
C ARG A 114 1.02 -16.27 -13.57
N VAL A 115 0.48 -15.18 -13.00
CA VAL A 115 0.93 -13.82 -13.32
C VAL A 115 2.31 -13.60 -12.69
N ARG A 116 3.24 -13.04 -13.47
CA ARG A 116 4.56 -12.61 -12.99
C ARG A 116 4.79 -11.14 -13.39
N PRO A 117 5.57 -10.36 -12.62
CA PRO A 117 5.80 -8.94 -12.94
C PRO A 117 6.42 -8.72 -14.32
N SER A 118 7.41 -9.54 -14.70
CA SER A 118 8.04 -9.45 -16.02
C SER A 118 8.70 -10.78 -16.41
N PRO A 119 9.03 -11.01 -17.69
CA PRO A 119 9.79 -12.20 -18.10
C PRO A 119 11.23 -12.22 -17.57
N PHE A 120 11.74 -11.09 -17.08
CA PHE A 120 13.07 -10.97 -16.46
C PHE A 120 13.04 -11.22 -14.94
N ASP A 121 11.90 -10.97 -14.32
CA ASP A 121 11.69 -11.12 -12.88
C ASP A 121 10.60 -12.15 -12.61
N LEU A 122 11.05 -13.38 -12.38
CA LEU A 122 10.19 -14.53 -12.07
C LEU A 122 9.80 -14.57 -10.59
N GLN A 123 10.27 -13.62 -9.77
CA GLN A 123 9.85 -13.53 -8.39
C GLN A 123 8.34 -13.34 -8.35
N GLY A 124 7.68 -14.23 -7.63
CA GLY A 124 6.27 -14.05 -7.32
C GLY A 124 5.91 -14.85 -6.09
N GLY A 125 4.86 -14.37 -5.44
CA GLY A 125 4.68 -14.52 -4.00
C GLY A 125 4.41 -13.16 -3.36
N LEU A 126 4.92 -12.08 -3.95
CA LEU A 126 4.40 -10.75 -3.71
C LEU A 126 3.14 -10.56 -4.56
N GLN A 127 2.04 -10.20 -3.91
CA GLN A 127 0.87 -9.74 -4.66
C GLN A 127 1.31 -8.56 -5.51
N PRO A 128 0.89 -8.44 -6.78
CA PRO A 128 1.12 -7.21 -7.53
C PRO A 128 0.66 -6.09 -6.62
N MET A 129 1.57 -5.15 -6.35
CA MET A 129 1.30 -4.00 -5.52
C MET A 129 0.26 -3.19 -6.28
N ASN A 130 -1.02 -3.57 -6.14
CA ASN A 130 -2.14 -2.77 -6.60
C ASN A 130 -1.88 -1.41 -5.97
N GLN A 131 -1.74 -0.42 -6.84
CA GLN A 131 -1.45 0.96 -6.49
C GLN A 131 -2.21 1.31 -5.23
N ILE A 132 -1.46 1.57 -4.17
CA ILE A 132 -1.84 2.14 -2.88
C ILE A 132 -3.34 2.43 -2.83
N ASP A 133 -4.13 1.40 -2.50
CA ASP A 133 -5.50 1.62 -2.04
C ASP A 133 -5.34 2.44 -0.76
N GLN A 134 -5.51 3.75 -0.87
CA GLN A 134 -5.48 4.67 0.27
C GLN A 134 -6.60 4.37 1.29
N ASN A 135 -7.43 3.37 1.00
CA ASN A 135 -8.53 2.91 1.82
C ASN A 135 -8.32 1.50 2.40
N LYS A 136 -7.10 0.95 2.38
CA LYS A 136 -6.83 -0.27 3.16
C LYS A 136 -7.00 0.03 4.65
N PRO A 137 -7.81 -0.76 5.39
CA PRO A 137 -7.93 -0.56 6.82
C PRO A 137 -6.57 -0.74 7.49
N VAL A 138 -6.25 0.15 8.43
CA VAL A 138 -5.00 0.09 9.21
C VAL A 138 -4.95 -1.24 9.95
N VAL A 139 -3.91 -2.03 9.70
CA VAL A 139 -3.75 -3.34 10.32
C VAL A 139 -3.19 -3.17 11.73
N THR A 140 -3.83 -3.78 12.72
CA THR A 140 -3.30 -3.80 14.08
C THR A 140 -2.21 -4.87 14.20
N VAL A 141 -1.02 -4.47 14.65
CA VAL A 141 0.11 -5.38 14.89
C VAL A 141 -0.24 -6.37 15.99
N VAL A 142 -0.12 -7.66 15.68
CA VAL A 142 -0.24 -8.75 16.66
C VAL A 142 1.05 -8.84 17.45
N ASP A 143 0.94 -8.94 18.77
CA ASP A 143 2.08 -8.96 19.67
C ASP A 143 1.79 -9.87 20.86
N ALA A 144 2.45 -11.04 20.85
CA ALA A 144 2.29 -12.06 21.88
C ALA A 144 2.62 -11.56 23.29
N SER A 145 3.47 -10.53 23.44
CA SER A 145 3.81 -9.98 24.76
C SER A 145 2.62 -9.30 25.44
N ARG A 146 1.59 -8.91 24.68
CA ARG A 146 0.39 -8.19 25.13
C ARG A 146 -0.87 -9.06 25.20
N GLU A 147 -0.79 -10.34 24.83
CA GLU A 147 -1.94 -11.24 24.83
C GLU A 147 -2.34 -11.73 26.23
N ASN A 148 -1.43 -11.68 27.22
CA ASN A 148 -1.68 -12.19 28.56
C ASN A 148 -1.97 -11.07 29.59
N SER A 149 -3.21 -10.58 29.58
CA SER A 149 -3.71 -9.65 30.62
C SER A 149 -3.58 -10.27 32.02
N PRO A 150 -3.10 -9.54 33.05
CA PRO A 150 -2.91 -8.08 33.13
C PRO A 150 -1.50 -7.59 32.78
N TYR A 151 -0.58 -8.47 32.37
CA TYR A 151 0.81 -8.10 32.15
C TYR A 151 0.99 -7.34 30.83
N ASN A 152 1.94 -6.40 30.80
CA ASN A 152 2.29 -5.59 29.63
C ASN A 152 1.15 -4.74 29.04
N ALA A 153 0.11 -4.47 29.83
CA ALA A 153 -0.93 -3.51 29.47
C ALA A 153 -0.32 -2.09 29.36
N ASN A 154 -0.58 -1.40 28.25
CA ASN A 154 -0.06 -0.06 27.91
C ASN A 154 1.47 0.05 27.71
N ASN A 155 2.16 -1.05 27.47
CA ASN A 155 3.57 -1.01 27.04
C ASN A 155 3.70 -0.77 25.53
N TYR A 156 4.91 -0.36 25.11
CA TYR A 156 5.27 -0.29 23.69
C TYR A 156 5.18 -1.66 23.02
N ALA A 157 4.93 -1.66 21.70
CA ALA A 157 4.94 -2.89 20.93
C ALA A 157 6.32 -3.55 20.98
N GLY A 158 6.34 -4.87 21.11
CA GLY A 158 7.56 -5.68 21.08
C GLY A 158 8.26 -5.62 19.73
N PHE A 159 9.57 -5.88 19.73
CA PHE A 159 10.35 -6.03 18.51
C PHE A 159 9.95 -7.30 17.75
N ASP A 160 9.63 -7.19 16.46
CA ASP A 160 9.32 -8.32 15.58
C ASP A 160 10.56 -8.72 14.77
N PRO A 161 11.26 -9.83 15.13
CA PRO A 161 12.41 -10.29 14.38
C PRO A 161 12.05 -10.96 13.03
N LEU A 162 10.80 -11.39 12.85
CA LEU A 162 10.34 -12.13 11.66
C LEU A 162 9.74 -11.20 10.60
N ASN A 163 9.50 -9.93 10.93
CA ASN A 163 8.95 -8.90 10.05
C ASN A 163 7.65 -9.36 9.36
N GLN A 164 6.66 -9.76 10.13
CA GLN A 164 5.40 -10.32 9.63
C GLN A 164 4.60 -9.32 8.76
N TYR A 165 4.81 -8.02 8.95
CA TYR A 165 4.03 -6.95 8.32
C TYR A 165 4.77 -6.17 7.21
N ILE A 166 5.78 -6.77 6.57
CA ILE A 166 6.50 -6.12 5.47
C ILE A 166 5.53 -5.72 4.35
N GLY A 167 5.54 -4.44 3.98
CA GLY A 167 4.70 -3.90 2.91
C GLY A 167 3.23 -3.68 3.28
N VAL A 168 2.88 -3.82 4.56
CA VAL A 168 1.53 -3.54 5.10
C VAL A 168 1.58 -2.29 5.95
N TYR A 169 0.59 -1.40 5.80
CA TYR A 169 0.47 -0.21 6.63
C TYR A 169 -0.19 -0.55 7.98
N THR A 170 0.56 -0.44 9.06
CA THR A 170 0.13 -0.83 10.40
C THR A 170 -0.24 0.35 11.29
N ASN A 171 -0.83 0.07 12.45
CA ASN A 171 -1.09 1.08 13.47
C ASN A 171 0.19 1.73 14.01
N LEU A 172 1.33 1.01 14.02
CA LEU A 172 2.63 1.58 14.41
C LEU A 172 3.12 2.59 13.36
N ASP A 173 2.95 2.28 12.08
CA ASP A 173 3.29 3.20 10.99
C ASP A 173 2.43 4.47 11.04
N GLN A 174 1.15 4.34 11.40
CA GLN A 174 0.27 5.49 11.60
C GLN A 174 0.77 6.41 12.72
N ILE A 175 1.19 5.84 13.86
CA ILE A 175 1.76 6.61 14.97
C ILE A 175 3.04 7.29 14.52
N HIS A 176 3.93 6.57 13.82
CA HIS A 176 5.16 7.14 13.30
C HIS A 176 4.89 8.29 12.32
N ASN A 177 3.98 8.12 11.37
CA ASN A 177 3.64 9.17 10.41
C ASN A 177 2.93 10.36 11.05
N SER A 178 2.30 10.20 12.21
CA SER A 178 1.67 11.30 12.93
C SER A 178 2.69 12.35 13.38
N THR A 179 3.93 11.97 13.71
CA THR A 179 4.98 12.93 14.12
C THR A 179 5.47 13.76 12.95
N LYS A 180 5.46 13.18 11.74
CA LYS A 180 5.88 13.82 10.49
C LYS A 180 4.90 14.89 9.98
N GLN A 181 3.64 14.90 10.42
CA GLN A 181 2.61 15.82 9.88
C GLN A 181 2.90 17.31 10.18
N ASN A 182 3.65 17.58 11.24
CA ASN A 182 4.03 18.94 11.59
C ASN A 182 5.09 19.49 10.63
N LYS A 183 5.20 20.82 10.50
CA LYS A 183 6.26 21.43 9.68
C LYS A 183 7.66 21.07 10.18
N ILE A 184 7.78 20.94 11.50
CA ILE A 184 8.99 20.61 12.22
C ILE A 184 8.65 19.45 13.16
N SER A 185 9.51 18.43 13.18
CA SER A 185 9.37 17.29 14.08
C SER A 185 10.45 17.30 15.17
N ASP A 186 10.07 16.79 16.34
CA ASP A 186 10.94 16.47 17.46
C ASP A 186 11.38 14.99 17.48
N ASN A 187 10.87 14.18 16.56
CA ASN A 187 11.26 12.79 16.38
C ASN A 187 12.50 12.69 15.46
N PRO A 188 13.62 12.11 15.92
CA PRO A 188 14.85 11.97 15.13
C PRO A 188 14.73 11.05 13.91
N MET A 189 13.68 10.24 13.84
CA MET A 189 13.41 9.36 12.71
C MET A 189 12.65 10.06 11.57
N ASP A 190 12.16 11.28 11.79
CA ASP A 190 11.40 12.00 10.78
C ASP A 190 12.32 12.79 9.83
N PRO A 191 11.99 12.88 8.52
CA PRO A 191 12.78 13.66 7.57
C PRO A 191 12.85 15.17 7.88
N ASN A 192 11.90 15.68 8.65
CA ASN A 192 11.79 17.09 9.05
C ASN A 192 12.15 17.31 10.53
N TRP A 193 13.00 16.45 11.09
CA TRP A 193 13.52 16.61 12.44
C TRP A 193 14.32 17.92 12.60
N ALA A 194 13.96 18.76 13.57
CA ALA A 194 14.67 20.02 13.86
C ALA A 194 15.95 19.85 14.69
N GLY A 195 16.33 18.62 15.01
CA GLY A 195 17.54 18.33 15.76
C GLY A 195 17.36 18.38 17.28
N VAL A 196 18.47 18.13 17.95
CA VAL A 196 18.51 17.81 19.39
C VAL A 196 18.00 18.95 20.28
N ILE A 197 18.28 20.21 19.90
CA ILE A 197 17.86 21.39 20.67
C ILE A 197 16.33 21.51 20.70
N TYR A 198 15.67 21.30 19.56
CA TYR A 198 14.22 21.36 19.48
C TYR A 198 13.58 20.20 20.25
N THR A 199 14.11 18.98 20.11
CA THR A 199 13.66 17.84 20.92
C THR A 199 13.81 18.14 22.42
N GLN A 200 14.91 18.74 22.86
CA GLN A 200 15.10 19.13 24.27
C GLN A 200 14.08 20.17 24.73
N GLN A 201 13.74 21.17 23.89
CA GLN A 201 12.68 22.13 24.19
C GLN A 201 11.31 21.47 24.36
N MET A 202 11.01 20.44 23.55
CA MET A 202 9.77 19.67 23.67
C MET A 202 9.76 18.76 24.90
N ILE A 203 10.92 18.27 25.34
CA ILE A 203 11.06 17.57 26.63
C ILE A 203 10.82 18.55 27.79
N ASP A 204 11.47 19.72 27.75
CA ASP A 204 11.34 20.75 28.78
C ASP A 204 9.91 21.35 28.83
N SER A 205 9.16 21.33 27.73
CA SER A 205 7.74 21.74 27.69
C SER A 205 6.79 20.72 28.31
N GLY A 206 7.28 19.51 28.64
CA GLY A 206 6.50 18.45 29.28
C GLY A 206 5.79 17.52 28.29
N LYS A 207 5.98 17.66 26.96
CA LYS A 207 5.39 16.74 25.96
C LYS A 207 5.74 15.28 26.24
N TYR A 208 6.91 15.03 26.83
CA TYR A 208 7.44 13.71 27.14
C TYR A 208 7.56 13.43 28.64
N ALA A 209 6.76 14.09 29.50
CA ALA A 209 6.89 13.96 30.96
C ALA A 209 6.90 12.51 31.46
N ASP A 210 6.00 11.66 30.95
CA ASP A 210 5.87 10.25 31.34
C ASP A 210 7.02 9.36 30.83
N ASN A 211 7.79 9.84 29.84
CA ASN A 211 8.86 9.10 29.16
C ASN A 211 10.22 9.80 29.28
N ASN A 212 10.34 10.79 30.16
CA ASN A 212 11.56 11.56 30.34
C ASN A 212 12.55 10.75 31.18
N ILE A 213 13.63 10.28 30.55
CA ILE A 213 14.67 9.49 31.21
C ILE A 213 15.79 10.42 31.63
N THR A 214 16.03 10.51 32.94
CA THR A 214 17.22 11.17 33.48
C THR A 214 18.37 10.17 33.56
N ARG A 215 19.61 10.66 33.45
CA ARG A 215 20.78 9.80 33.65
C ARG A 215 20.79 9.32 35.10
N PRO A 216 20.91 8.01 35.37
CA PRO A 216 21.10 7.53 36.73
C PRO A 216 22.39 8.13 37.28
N VAL A 217 22.29 8.73 38.47
CA VAL A 217 23.45 9.21 39.22
C VAL A 217 24.15 7.97 39.75
N TYR A 218 25.04 7.37 38.95
CA TYR A 218 25.97 6.38 39.47
C TYR A 218 26.79 7.07 40.55
N GLY A 219 26.77 6.51 41.77
CA GLY A 219 27.45 7.06 42.94
C GLY A 219 28.79 7.64 42.54
N GLY A 220 28.96 8.93 42.80
CA GLY A 220 30.19 9.64 42.43
C GLY A 220 31.41 8.89 42.95
N PRO A 221 32.57 8.99 42.28
CA PRO A 221 33.81 8.44 42.81
C PRO A 221 33.94 8.80 44.30
N PRO A 222 34.41 7.88 45.16
CA PRO A 222 34.61 8.21 46.56
C PRO A 222 35.43 9.50 46.66
N ASN A 223 34.91 10.48 47.40
CA ASN A 223 35.45 11.85 47.56
C ASN A 223 35.17 12.87 46.44
N THR A 224 34.19 12.66 45.56
CA THR A 224 33.69 13.73 44.67
C THR A 224 32.40 14.35 45.22
N SER A 225 32.44 15.62 45.57
CA SER A 225 31.25 16.41 45.92
C SER A 225 30.68 17.08 44.66
N PHE A 226 29.40 16.84 44.37
CA PHE A 226 28.68 17.55 43.31
C PHE A 226 28.34 18.98 43.77
N TYR A 227 28.86 19.99 43.07
CA TYR A 227 28.56 21.40 43.33
C TYR A 227 27.61 21.93 42.25
N PRO A 228 26.30 22.07 42.53
CA PRO A 228 25.29 22.47 41.54
C PRO A 228 25.44 23.92 41.04
N GLY A 229 26.28 24.74 41.69
CA GLY A 229 26.51 26.15 41.34
C GLY A 229 27.62 26.40 40.32
N LEU A 230 28.35 25.37 39.88
CA LEU A 230 29.39 25.51 38.85
C LEU A 230 28.78 25.40 37.45
N PRO A 231 29.13 26.28 36.50
CA PRO A 231 28.66 26.17 35.13
C PRO A 231 29.22 24.90 34.48
N ALA A 232 28.36 23.91 34.30
CA ALA A 232 28.65 22.72 33.52
C ALA A 232 28.14 22.91 32.08
N PRO A 233 28.82 22.33 31.06
CA PRO A 233 28.34 22.37 29.68
C PRO A 233 27.02 21.60 29.47
N MET A 234 26.55 20.87 30.48
CA MET A 234 25.29 20.11 30.46
C MET A 234 24.46 20.43 31.71
N LYS A 235 23.13 20.47 31.56
CA LYS A 235 22.16 20.60 32.65
C LYS A 235 22.39 19.46 33.65
N GLY A 236 22.49 19.81 34.94
CA GLY A 236 22.63 18.82 36.01
C GLY A 236 21.40 17.90 36.13
N PRO A 237 21.50 16.79 36.89
CA PRO A 237 20.34 15.97 37.18
C PRO A 237 19.25 16.82 37.85
N VAL A 238 18.01 16.61 37.42
CA VAL A 238 16.83 17.26 38.00
C VAL A 238 16.15 16.21 38.87
N ASP A 239 15.97 16.52 40.15
CA ASP A 239 15.21 15.67 41.06
C ASP A 239 13.74 15.71 40.64
N GLN A 240 13.17 14.54 40.35
CA GLN A 240 11.72 14.38 40.24
C GLN A 240 11.18 14.24 41.67
N LEU A 241 10.43 15.25 42.14
CA LEU A 241 9.72 15.24 43.43
C LEU A 241 8.51 14.32 43.39
#